data_AF-A0A2P6GCJ4-F1
#
_entry.id   AF-A0A2P6GCJ4-F1
#
_cell.length_a   1.000
_cell.length_b   1.000
_cell.length_c   1.000
_cell.angle_alpha   90.00
_cell.angle_beta   90.00
_cell.angle_gamma   90.00
#
_symmetry.space_group_name_H-M   'P 1'
#
loop_
_entity.id
_entity.type
_entity.pdbx_description
1 polymer ?
#
loop_
_entity_poly.entity_id
_entity_poly.type
_entity_poly.pdbx_seq_one_letter_code
_entity_poly.pdbx_strand_id
1 'polypeptide(L)'
;MKKYILLCSFFVFIIGCVGGQEKTLTSAEVKEICLNKKRSAEGPTGVLSFSTGTKGSSAGAILNFHSDYLIGKDPNIVYVDCMFKMNSKINKI
;
A
#
# COMPACT_ATOMS: atom_id res chain seq x y z
N MET A 1 -16.63 -50.80 4.28
CA MET A 1 -17.00 -49.54 4.95
C MET A 1 -15.74 -48.69 5.22
N LYS A 2 -15.14 -48.09 4.18
CA LYS A 2 -13.90 -47.31 4.29
C LYS A 2 -13.76 -46.23 3.18
N LYS A 3 -14.90 -45.79 2.62
CA LYS A 3 -14.98 -44.81 1.51
C LYS A 3 -15.35 -43.39 1.95
N TYR A 4 -15.77 -43.19 3.20
CA TYR A 4 -16.27 -41.89 3.69
C TYR A 4 -15.22 -41.01 4.38
N ILE A 5 -14.01 -41.53 4.64
CA ILE A 5 -12.92 -40.78 5.28
C ILE A 5 -12.21 -39.82 4.31
N LEU A 6 -12.29 -40.06 3.00
CA LEU A 6 -11.60 -39.25 1.99
C LEU A 6 -12.45 -38.11 1.40
N LEU A 7 -13.69 -37.93 1.88
CA LEU A 7 -14.64 -36.93 1.37
C LEU A 7 -14.73 -35.66 2.24
N CYS A 8 -14.21 -35.68 3.47
CA CYS A 8 -14.27 -34.52 4.37
C CYS A 8 -13.13 -33.49 4.17
N SER A 9 -12.04 -33.86 3.48
CA SER A 9 -10.93 -32.91 3.20
C SER A 9 -11.24 -31.88 2.11
N PHE A 10 -12.30 -32.05 1.32
CA PHE A 10 -12.62 -31.12 0.22
C PHE A 10 -13.59 -30.00 0.61
N PHE A 11 -14.29 -30.12 1.75
CA PHE A 11 -15.35 -29.17 2.14
C PHE A 11 -14.87 -28.01 3.03
N VAL A 12 -13.64 -28.08 3.57
CA VAL A 12 -13.10 -27.04 4.48
C VAL A 12 -12.50 -25.84 3.73
N PHE A 13 -12.38 -25.90 2.40
CA PHE A 13 -11.78 -24.81 1.61
C PHE A 13 -12.77 -23.70 1.17
N ILE A 14 -14.09 -23.89 1.36
CA ILE A 14 -15.11 -22.98 0.80
C ILE A 14 -15.71 -22.00 1.84
N ILE A 15 -15.44 -22.15 3.15
CA ILE A 15 -16.10 -21.34 4.20
C ILE A 15 -15.08 -20.47 4.97
N GLY A 16 -14.09 -19.93 4.27
CA GLY A 16 -13.25 -18.85 4.80
C GLY A 16 -13.82 -17.49 4.44
N CYS A 17 -14.81 -17.00 5.19
CA CYS A 17 -15.32 -15.63 5.05
C CYS A 17 -14.21 -14.62 5.39
N VAL A 18 -13.60 -14.02 4.37
CA VAL A 18 -12.72 -12.86 4.51
C VAL A 18 -13.60 -11.63 4.75
N GLY A 19 -13.90 -11.37 6.02
CA GLY A 19 -14.48 -10.10 6.48
C GLY A 19 -13.38 -9.06 6.67
N GLY A 20 -12.90 -8.49 5.57
CA GLY A 20 -12.00 -7.32 5.63
C GLY A 20 -12.79 -6.12 6.16
N GLN A 21 -12.47 -5.65 7.36
CA GLN A 21 -13.03 -4.43 7.91
C GLN A 21 -12.61 -3.24 7.03
N GLU A 22 -13.58 -2.58 6.39
CA GLU A 22 -13.35 -1.35 5.63
C GLU A 22 -13.12 -0.21 6.63
N LYS A 23 -11.85 0.06 6.96
CA LYS A 23 -11.49 1.20 7.81
C LYS A 23 -11.91 2.48 7.09
N THR A 24 -12.95 3.14 7.57
CA THR A 24 -13.37 4.46 7.09
C THR A 24 -12.26 5.45 7.41
N LEU A 25 -11.64 6.01 6.37
CA LEU A 25 -10.59 7.02 6.51
C LEU A 25 -11.24 8.35 6.91
N THR A 26 -10.67 9.02 7.91
CA THR A 26 -11.07 10.38 8.25
C THR A 26 -10.60 11.36 7.16
N SER A 27 -11.26 12.52 7.04
CA SER A 27 -10.84 13.56 6.09
C SER A 27 -9.39 14.02 6.31
N ALA A 28 -8.92 14.04 7.56
CA ALA A 28 -7.55 14.37 7.89
C ALA A 28 -6.56 13.31 7.37
N GLU A 29 -6.85 12.02 7.56
CA GLU A 29 -6.02 10.93 7.04
C GLU A 29 -5.94 10.96 5.50
N VAL A 30 -7.06 11.24 4.81
CA VAL A 30 -7.06 11.36 3.34
C VAL A 30 -6.13 12.49 2.88
N LYS A 31 -6.19 13.64 3.53
CA LYS A 31 -5.33 14.78 3.20
C LYS A 31 -3.85 14.42 3.34
N GLU A 32 -3.47 13.77 4.44
CA GLU A 32 -2.09 13.33 4.68
C GLU A 32 -1.61 12.33 3.62
N ILE A 33 -2.46 11.36 3.25
CA ILE A 33 -2.14 10.39 2.20
C ILE A 33 -1.89 11.10 0.86
N CYS A 34 -2.77 12.03 0.48
CA CYS A 34 -2.63 12.74 -0.79
C CYS A 34 -1.45 13.71 -0.79
N LEU A 35 -1.12 14.34 0.35
CA LEU A 35 0.10 15.15 0.50
C LEU A 35 1.37 14.30 0.38
N ASN A 36 1.39 13.11 0.96
CA ASN A 36 2.51 12.19 0.82
C ASN A 36 2.68 11.75 -0.65
N LYS A 37 1.56 11.49 -1.33
CA LYS A 37 1.60 11.13 -2.75
C LYS A 37 2.10 12.27 -3.64
N LYS A 38 1.70 13.52 -3.35
CA LYS A 38 2.27 14.72 -3.98
C LYS A 38 3.79 14.76 -3.82
N ARG A 39 4.28 14.61 -2.58
CA ARG A 39 5.72 14.63 -2.29
C ARG A 39 6.49 13.53 -3.04
N SER A 40 5.88 12.37 -3.21
CA SER A 40 6.46 11.25 -3.97
C SER A 40 6.47 11.47 -5.50
N ALA A 41 5.66 12.40 -6.01
CA ALA A 41 5.66 12.82 -7.41
C ALA A 41 6.66 13.96 -7.68
N GLU A 42 7.08 14.71 -6.65
CA GLU A 42 8.10 15.75 -6.75
C GLU A 42 9.51 15.17 -6.96
N GLY A 43 9.77 13.96 -6.45
CA GLY A 43 11.09 13.35 -6.53
C GLY A 43 11.12 11.88 -6.11
N PRO A 44 12.24 11.18 -6.37
CA PRO A 44 12.45 9.84 -5.84
C PRO A 44 12.52 9.89 -4.32
N THR A 45 11.96 8.87 -3.68
CA THR A 45 12.09 8.65 -2.25
C THR A 45 13.19 7.63 -2.00
N GLY A 46 13.79 7.62 -0.81
CA GLY A 46 14.84 6.65 -0.55
C GLY A 46 15.14 6.46 0.93
N VAL A 47 15.80 5.35 1.21
CA VAL A 47 16.28 4.98 2.54
C VAL A 47 17.77 4.71 2.45
N LEU A 48 18.53 5.39 3.31
CA LEU A 48 19.93 5.11 3.54
C LEU A 48 20.04 4.21 4.77
N SER A 49 20.80 3.13 4.66
CA SER A 49 21.06 2.21 5.75
C SER A 49 22.56 2.21 6.06
N PHE A 50 22.88 2.34 7.34
CA PHE A 50 24.23 2.18 7.86
C PHE A 50 24.18 1.18 9.00
N SER A 51 25.04 0.18 8.97
CA SER A 51 25.14 -0.79 10.06
C SER A 51 26.60 -1.08 10.38
N THR A 52 26.88 -1.40 11.64
CA THR A 52 28.20 -1.82 12.12
C THR A 52 28.02 -3.04 13.01
N GLY A 53 28.86 -4.05 12.83
CA GLY A 53 28.86 -5.26 13.63
C GLY A 53 30.25 -5.86 13.74
N THR A 54 30.32 -7.04 14.35
CA THR A 54 31.59 -7.77 14.59
C THR A 54 32.33 -8.15 13.32
N LYS A 55 31.65 -8.15 12.16
CA LYS A 55 32.22 -8.40 10.83
C LYS A 55 32.58 -7.12 10.06
N GLY A 56 32.50 -5.95 10.69
CA GLY A 56 32.77 -4.65 10.08
C GLY A 56 31.51 -3.82 9.84
N SER A 57 31.67 -2.76 9.05
CA SER A 57 30.60 -1.81 8.72
C SER A 57 30.04 -2.05 7.32
N SER A 58 28.74 -1.79 7.14
CA SER A 58 28.09 -1.80 5.82
C SER A 58 27.20 -0.57 5.63
N ALA A 59 27.10 -0.14 4.39
CA ALA A 59 26.22 0.95 3.97
C ALA A 59 25.41 0.49 2.76
N GLY A 60 24.14 0.93 2.70
CA GLY A 60 23.23 0.64 1.61
C GLY A 60 22.35 1.84 1.30
N ALA A 61 21.88 1.93 0.06
CA ALA A 61 20.92 2.93 -0.36
C ALA A 61 19.84 2.24 -1.19
N ILE A 62 18.57 2.52 -0.87
CA ILE A 62 17.42 2.08 -1.65
C ILE A 62 16.71 3.33 -2.15
N LEU A 63 16.52 3.41 -3.46
CA LEU A 63 15.75 4.48 -4.10
C LEU A 63 14.45 3.89 -4.65
N ASN A 64 13.35 4.60 -4.43
CA ASN A 64 12.01 4.26 -4.88
C ASN A 64 11.49 5.39 -5.77
N PHE A 65 11.14 5.04 -7.00
CA PHE A 65 10.56 5.96 -7.97
C PHE A 65 9.06 5.73 -8.06
N HIS A 66 8.28 6.79 -7.94
CA HIS A 66 6.83 6.69 -8.19
C HIS A 66 6.55 6.81 -9.69
N SER A 67 5.55 6.08 -10.19
CA SER A 67 5.18 6.14 -11.61
C SER A 67 4.85 7.58 -12.05
N ASP A 68 4.13 8.33 -11.19
CA ASP A 68 3.79 9.73 -11.43
C ASP A 68 5.04 10.63 -11.60
N TYR A 69 6.13 10.34 -10.89
CA TYR A 69 7.42 11.03 -11.06
C TYR A 69 8.09 10.63 -12.39
N LEU A 70 8.10 9.33 -12.72
CA LEU A 70 8.74 8.82 -13.94
C LEU A 70 8.12 9.37 -15.21
N ILE A 71 6.80 9.62 -15.20
CA ILE A 71 6.08 10.19 -16.34
C ILE A 71 6.07 11.73 -16.35
N GLY A 72 6.72 12.37 -15.37
CA GLY A 72 6.77 13.84 -15.25
C GLY A 72 5.41 14.48 -14.99
N LYS A 73 4.53 13.80 -14.24
CA LYS A 73 3.20 14.34 -13.92
C LYS A 73 3.32 15.48 -12.91
N ASP A 74 2.57 16.56 -13.12
CA ASP A 74 2.56 17.69 -12.18
C ASP A 74 2.10 17.23 -10.77
N PRO A 75 2.86 17.53 -9.71
CA PRO A 75 2.55 17.08 -8.35
C PRO A 75 1.22 17.62 -7.81
N ASN A 76 0.76 18.80 -8.25
CA ASN A 76 -0.52 19.35 -7.82
C ASN A 76 -1.68 18.60 -8.46
N ILE A 77 -1.56 18.20 -9.73
CA ILE A 77 -2.53 17.33 -10.39
C ILE A 77 -2.62 15.98 -9.69
N VAL A 78 -1.48 15.38 -9.28
CA VAL A 78 -1.46 14.12 -8.51
C VAL A 78 -2.23 14.25 -7.19
N TYR A 79 -2.09 15.38 -6.49
CA TYR A 79 -2.84 15.65 -5.25
C TYR A 79 -4.35 15.72 -5.51
N VAL A 80 -4.77 16.48 -6.52
CA VAL A 80 -6.19 16.66 -6.87
C VAL A 80 -6.81 15.32 -7.27
N ASP A 81 -6.14 14.53 -8.10
CA ASP A 81 -6.58 13.20 -8.51
C ASP A 81 -6.73 12.25 -7.31
N CYS A 82 -5.79 12.30 -6.37
CA CYS A 82 -5.85 11.53 -5.14
C CYS A 82 -7.07 11.92 -4.30
N MET A 83 -7.27 13.21 -4.06
CA MET A 83 -8.40 13.72 -3.28
C MET A 83 -9.74 13.33 -3.92
N PHE A 84 -9.86 13.47 -5.24
CA PHE A 84 -11.06 13.08 -5.97
C PHE A 84 -11.37 11.58 -5.83
N LYS A 85 -10.35 10.73 -6.01
CA LYS A 85 -10.47 9.28 -5.90
C LYS A 85 -10.84 8.83 -4.48
N MET A 86 -10.25 9.45 -3.46
CA MET A 86 -10.49 9.11 -2.06
C MET A 86 -11.86 9.60 -1.57
N ASN A 87 -12.26 10.82 -1.95
CA ASN A 87 -13.59 11.35 -1.66
C ASN A 87 -14.70 10.51 -2.31
N SER A 88 -14.49 10.05 -3.55
CA SER A 88 -15.44 9.14 -4.21
C SER A 88 -15.59 7.80 -3.49
N LYS A 89 -14.57 7.33 -2.75
CA LYS A 89 -14.67 6.11 -1.94
C LYS A 89 -15.44 6.34 -0.64
N ILE A 90 -15.22 7.49 0.01
CA ILE A 90 -15.94 7.83 1.26
C ILE A 90 -17.44 7.94 1.00
N ASN A 91 -17.84 8.51 -0.13
CA ASN A 91 -19.25 8.77 -0.45
C ASN A 91 -19.99 7.55 -1.03
N LYS A 92 -19.35 6.37 -1.04
CA LYS A 92 -19.92 5.11 -1.58
C LYS A 92 -20.38 4.14 -0.47
N ILE A 93 -20.47 4.64 0.76
CA ILE A 93 -20.97 3.93 1.95
C ILE A 93 -22.45 4.28 2.14
#